data_AF-A0A957DLQ2-F1
#
_entry.id   AF-A0A957DLQ2-F1
#
_cell.length_a   1.000
_cell.length_b   1.000
_cell.length_c   1.000
_cell.angle_alpha   90.00
_cell.angle_beta   90.00
_cell.angle_gamma   90.00
#
_symmetry.space_group_name_H-M   'P 1'
#
loop_
_entity.id
_entity.type
_entity.pdbx_description
1 polymer ?
#
loop_
_entity_poly.entity_id
_entity_poly.type
_entity_poly.pdbx_seq_one_letter_code
_entity_poly.pdbx_strand_id
1 'polypeptide(L)'
;MNHKFVAIEGVIGVGKTTLTRLLQSKFENASVLLEVFEENPFLAGFYKDRAQLAFQTQLFFLLSRYHQQHEAVPQALRQGMLISDYTFAKDELFAWLNLKDDELAMYGRVHAALGEKIPKPDLIVYLQADHEVIMRRIALRDRPYERDMDPEYIQRLAAAYEAWLNNVQDTAVLTINVNNLDYLSNPDDLNHVADLIRATLTEQAPSSPPAETQMTLLQNGRLPDFQSFHRQLDNSKGFDPDLFFNYILLTEEVGEVASELIKIWGEAKQLEGNGRTATEAHQLALDKHRPRLRSELADLLAYTLKLANYAGIDLEKAYLEKMQTNIKRSWPQERTLPTQGAGN
;
A
#
# COMPACT_ATOMS: atom_id res chain seq x y z
N MET A 1 23.42 -11.54 -3.48
CA MET A 1 23.39 -10.35 -2.61
C MET A 1 22.23 -9.49 -3.08
N ASN A 2 21.27 -9.19 -2.22
CA ASN A 2 20.06 -8.46 -2.60
C ASN A 2 20.41 -6.96 -2.62
N HIS A 3 20.71 -6.40 -3.78
CA HIS A 3 21.04 -4.99 -3.93
C HIS A 3 19.80 -4.15 -3.67
N LYS A 4 19.85 -3.28 -2.65
CA LYS A 4 18.68 -2.55 -2.14
C LYS A 4 18.56 -1.17 -2.77
N PHE A 5 17.33 -0.78 -3.10
CA PHE A 5 16.96 0.56 -3.51
C PHE A 5 16.22 1.28 -2.38
N VAL A 6 16.82 2.33 -1.83
CA VAL A 6 16.20 3.21 -0.82
C VAL A 6 15.90 4.56 -1.45
N ALA A 7 14.69 5.07 -1.28
CA ALA A 7 14.31 6.41 -1.69
C ALA A 7 13.96 7.26 -0.48
N ILE A 8 14.51 8.46 -0.39
CA ILE A 8 14.23 9.42 0.68
C ILE A 8 13.18 10.40 0.19
N GLU A 9 12.05 10.46 0.86
CA GLU A 9 10.90 11.28 0.52
C GLU A 9 10.59 12.32 1.60
N GLY A 10 9.82 13.33 1.21
CA GLY A 10 9.41 14.40 2.11
C GLY A 10 9.28 15.75 1.42
N VAL A 11 8.67 16.70 2.11
CA VAL A 11 8.39 18.03 1.57
C VAL A 11 9.64 18.82 1.20
N ILE A 12 9.46 19.88 0.41
CA ILE A 12 10.54 20.79 0.02
C ILE A 12 11.18 21.36 1.29
N GLY A 13 12.50 21.44 1.35
CA GLY A 13 13.23 21.98 2.50
C GLY A 13 13.47 21.03 3.69
N VAL A 14 12.93 19.80 3.67
CA VAL A 14 13.07 18.87 4.81
C VAL A 14 14.48 18.27 4.98
N GLY A 15 15.32 18.29 3.94
CA GLY A 15 16.72 17.84 4.01
C GLY A 15 17.06 16.54 3.27
N LYS A 16 16.20 16.08 2.35
CA LYS A 16 16.38 14.84 1.55
C LYS A 16 17.76 14.73 0.90
N THR A 17 18.12 15.68 0.05
CA THR A 17 19.38 15.68 -0.71
C THR A 17 20.60 15.64 0.21
N THR A 18 20.56 16.35 1.34
CA THR A 18 21.64 16.35 2.34
C THR A 18 21.78 14.96 2.95
N LEU A 19 20.67 14.37 3.42
CA LEU A 19 20.69 13.04 4.01
C LEU A 19 21.17 11.98 3.02
N THR A 20 20.65 11.99 1.78
CA THR A 20 21.05 11.04 0.71
C THR A 20 22.56 11.06 0.49
N ARG A 21 23.17 12.24 0.39
CA ARG A 21 24.63 12.37 0.21
C ARG A 21 25.42 11.83 1.41
N LEU A 22 24.98 12.15 2.62
CA LEU A 22 25.67 11.72 3.85
C LEU A 22 25.59 10.20 4.06
N LEU A 23 24.43 9.61 3.76
CA LEU A 23 24.21 8.16 3.89
C LEU A 23 25.08 7.34 2.94
N GLN A 24 25.53 7.89 1.80
CA GLN A 24 26.41 7.18 0.88
C GLN A 24 27.62 6.56 1.58
N SER A 25 28.23 7.28 2.52
CA SER A 25 29.39 6.82 3.29
C SER A 25 29.07 5.75 4.34
N LYS A 26 27.80 5.54 4.67
CA LYS A 26 27.33 4.62 5.72
C LYS A 26 26.95 3.24 5.19
N PHE A 27 26.88 3.07 3.87
CA PHE A 27 26.48 1.81 3.24
C PHE A 27 27.55 1.36 2.24
N GLU A 28 27.91 0.08 2.29
CA GLU A 28 28.89 -0.49 1.39
C GLU A 28 28.38 -0.49 -0.06
N ASN A 29 29.22 -0.04 -0.99
CA ASN A 29 28.91 0.04 -2.43
C ASN A 29 27.61 0.80 -2.73
N ALA A 30 27.30 1.83 -1.94
CA ALA A 30 26.14 2.67 -2.18
C ALA A 30 26.44 3.76 -3.22
N SER A 31 25.57 3.83 -4.22
CA SER A 31 25.49 4.93 -5.18
C SER A 31 24.35 5.86 -4.79
N VAL A 32 24.44 7.12 -5.24
CA VAL A 32 23.40 8.13 -4.99
C VAL A 32 22.76 8.60 -6.29
N LEU A 33 21.45 8.78 -6.28
CA LEU A 33 20.70 9.39 -7.38
C LEU A 33 19.94 10.61 -6.88
N LEU A 34 20.36 11.78 -7.32
CA LEU A 34 19.78 13.05 -6.91
C LEU A 34 18.89 13.64 -8.01
N GLU A 35 17.76 14.20 -7.61
CA GLU A 35 16.86 14.91 -8.52
C GLU A 35 17.53 16.15 -9.11
N VAL A 36 17.42 16.28 -10.44
CA VAL A 36 17.89 17.46 -11.18
C VAL A 36 16.68 18.36 -11.46
N PHE A 37 16.50 19.40 -10.65
CA PHE A 37 15.38 20.35 -10.81
C PHE A 37 15.83 21.70 -11.39
N GLU A 38 17.12 22.06 -11.36
CA GLU A 38 17.61 23.34 -11.87
C GLU A 38 17.42 23.50 -13.39
N GLU A 39 17.33 22.40 -14.13
CA GLU A 39 17.20 22.40 -15.59
C GLU A 39 15.78 22.69 -16.08
N ASN A 40 14.78 22.71 -15.18
CA ASN A 40 13.38 22.93 -15.56
C ASN A 40 13.15 24.42 -15.91
N PRO A 41 12.93 24.76 -17.20
CA PRO A 41 12.80 26.15 -17.62
C PRO A 41 11.50 26.81 -17.13
N PHE A 42 10.52 26.00 -16.72
CA PHE A 42 9.22 26.47 -16.26
C PHE A 42 9.17 26.70 -14.74
N LEU A 43 10.11 26.14 -13.97
CA LEU A 43 10.06 26.12 -12.50
C LEU A 43 10.03 27.52 -11.89
N ALA A 44 10.87 28.44 -12.38
CA ALA A 44 10.88 29.81 -11.88
C ALA A 44 9.57 30.56 -12.19
N GLY A 45 8.93 30.25 -13.32
CA GLY A 45 7.64 30.81 -13.68
C GLY A 45 6.48 30.18 -12.89
N PHE A 46 6.54 28.88 -12.62
CA PHE A 46 5.56 28.16 -11.79
C PHE A 46 5.41 28.80 -10.41
N TYR A 47 6.51 29.19 -9.76
CA TYR A 47 6.41 29.86 -8.45
C TYR A 47 5.81 31.28 -8.52
N LYS A 48 5.77 31.90 -9.71
CA LYS A 48 5.12 33.20 -9.92
C LYS A 48 3.65 33.05 -10.31
N ASP A 49 3.35 32.10 -11.17
CA ASP A 49 1.99 31.76 -11.62
C ASP A 49 1.86 30.24 -11.78
N ARG A 50 1.37 29.59 -10.71
CA ARG A 50 1.20 28.13 -10.70
C ARG A 50 0.14 27.68 -11.69
N ALA A 51 -0.96 28.43 -11.81
CA ALA A 51 -2.10 28.03 -12.63
C ALA A 51 -1.72 27.96 -14.12
N GLN A 52 -0.85 28.87 -14.58
CA GLN A 52 -0.46 28.92 -15.98
C GLN A 52 0.63 27.91 -16.36
N LEU A 53 1.55 27.61 -15.43
CA LEU A 53 2.78 26.87 -15.73
C LEU A 53 2.88 25.49 -15.04
N ALA A 54 1.88 25.09 -14.25
CA ALA A 54 1.88 23.81 -13.56
C ALA A 54 2.05 22.64 -14.53
N PHE A 55 1.27 22.58 -15.61
CA PHE A 55 1.28 21.44 -16.52
C PHE A 55 2.64 21.24 -17.19
N GLN A 56 3.23 22.30 -17.75
CA GLN A 56 4.55 22.25 -18.39
C GLN A 56 5.66 21.90 -17.38
N THR A 57 5.55 22.44 -16.16
CA THR A 57 6.50 22.16 -15.07
C THR A 57 6.44 20.69 -14.65
N GLN A 58 5.23 20.13 -14.46
CA GLN A 58 5.07 18.72 -14.08
C GLN A 58 5.47 17.78 -15.20
N LEU A 59 5.09 18.06 -16.46
CA LEU A 59 5.49 17.22 -17.58
C LEU A 59 7.01 17.19 -17.77
N PHE A 60 7.70 18.32 -17.56
CA PHE A 60 9.16 18.35 -17.57
C PHE A 60 9.75 17.47 -16.47
N PHE A 61 9.24 17.58 -15.23
CA PHE A 61 9.70 16.74 -14.12
C PHE A 61 9.48 15.26 -14.41
N LEU A 62 8.29 14.88 -14.89
CA LEU A 62 7.95 13.51 -15.26
C LEU A 62 8.97 12.92 -16.25
N LEU A 63 9.23 13.64 -17.35
CA LEU A 63 10.13 13.18 -18.42
C LEU A 63 11.59 13.15 -17.95
N SER A 64 12.04 14.16 -17.20
CA SER A 64 13.39 14.20 -16.63
C SER A 64 13.63 13.04 -15.66
N ARG A 65 12.70 12.80 -14.74
CA ARG A 65 12.74 11.68 -13.80
C ARG A 65 12.69 10.34 -14.50
N TYR A 66 11.85 10.19 -15.52
CA TYR A 66 11.81 8.97 -16.33
C TYR A 66 13.17 8.70 -16.98
N HIS A 67 13.73 9.69 -17.68
CA HIS A 67 15.02 9.54 -18.35
C HIS A 67 16.14 9.20 -17.36
N GLN A 68 16.17 9.87 -16.21
CA GLN A 68 17.16 9.62 -15.18
C GLN A 68 17.00 8.22 -14.54
N GLN A 69 15.79 7.84 -14.12
CA GLN A 69 15.59 6.58 -13.39
C GLN A 69 15.61 5.34 -14.28
N HIS A 70 15.09 5.44 -15.51
CA HIS A 70 14.98 4.29 -16.42
C HIS A 70 16.34 3.63 -16.69
N GLU A 71 17.41 4.43 -16.80
CA GLU A 71 18.76 3.93 -17.04
C GLU A 71 19.58 3.81 -15.74
N ALA A 72 19.57 4.85 -14.90
CA ALA A 72 20.47 4.91 -13.75
C ALA A 72 20.10 3.91 -12.65
N VAL A 73 18.79 3.68 -12.40
CA VAL A 73 18.36 2.79 -11.31
C VAL A 73 18.77 1.34 -11.58
N PRO A 74 18.46 0.73 -12.74
CA PRO A 74 18.92 -0.62 -13.02
C PRO A 74 20.45 -0.75 -13.04
N GLN A 75 21.17 0.27 -13.52
CA GLN A 75 22.64 0.26 -13.54
C GLN A 75 23.23 0.29 -12.14
N ALA A 76 22.77 1.19 -11.28
CA ALA A 76 23.19 1.30 -9.90
C ALA A 76 22.93 0.00 -9.12
N LEU A 77 21.73 -0.57 -9.28
CA LEU A 77 21.35 -1.82 -8.61
C LEU A 77 22.11 -3.05 -9.12
N ARG A 78 22.82 -2.99 -10.24
CA ARG A 78 23.78 -4.04 -10.63
C ARG A 78 25.12 -3.92 -9.89
N GLN A 79 25.47 -2.71 -9.43
CA GLN A 79 26.75 -2.40 -8.79
C GLN A 79 26.68 -2.48 -7.27
N GLY A 80 25.52 -2.22 -6.67
CA GLY A 80 25.33 -2.25 -5.23
C GLY A 80 24.04 -1.57 -4.80
N MET A 81 24.05 -1.00 -3.60
CA MET A 81 22.90 -0.28 -3.06
C MET A 81 22.70 1.04 -3.83
N LEU A 82 21.44 1.46 -3.97
CA LEU A 82 21.08 2.78 -4.48
C LEU A 82 20.32 3.55 -3.41
N ILE A 83 20.73 4.80 -3.18
CA ILE A 83 20.02 5.75 -2.33
C ILE A 83 19.61 6.94 -3.19
N SER A 84 18.31 7.18 -3.34
CA SER A 84 17.80 8.34 -4.08
C SER A 84 17.14 9.34 -3.13
N ASP A 85 17.16 10.63 -3.47
CA ASP A 85 16.40 11.66 -2.75
C ASP A 85 15.00 11.89 -3.31
N TYR A 86 14.53 10.98 -4.16
CA TYR A 86 13.18 10.97 -4.71
C TYR A 86 12.76 9.61 -5.29
N THR A 87 11.45 9.42 -5.42
CA THR A 87 10.79 8.34 -6.17
C THR A 87 10.19 8.88 -7.45
N PHE A 88 10.02 8.01 -8.46
CA PHE A 88 9.23 8.36 -9.64
C PHE A 88 7.77 8.70 -9.27
N ALA A 89 7.18 7.87 -8.40
CA ALA A 89 5.79 7.97 -7.98
C ALA A 89 5.42 9.28 -7.26
N LYS A 90 6.38 10.00 -6.66
CA LYS A 90 6.09 11.29 -6.02
C LYS A 90 5.56 12.33 -7.00
N ASP A 91 5.86 12.22 -8.30
CA ASP A 91 5.47 13.25 -9.28
C ASP A 91 3.95 13.39 -9.34
N GLU A 92 3.25 12.27 -9.16
CA GLU A 92 1.80 12.22 -9.12
C GLU A 92 1.25 13.15 -8.04
N LEU A 93 1.84 13.16 -6.84
CA LEU A 93 1.42 14.03 -5.73
C LEU A 93 1.52 15.52 -6.09
N PHE A 94 2.56 15.92 -6.82
CA PHE A 94 2.68 17.29 -7.30
C PHE A 94 1.68 17.60 -8.41
N ALA A 95 1.36 16.64 -9.27
CA ALA A 95 0.33 16.78 -10.30
C ALA A 95 -1.07 16.94 -9.69
N TRP A 96 -1.46 16.09 -8.72
CA TRP A 96 -2.75 16.17 -8.02
C TRP A 96 -2.97 17.53 -7.34
N LEU A 97 -1.91 18.14 -6.82
CA LEU A 97 -2.01 19.45 -6.14
C LEU A 97 -2.08 20.65 -7.10
N ASN A 98 -1.55 20.52 -8.32
CA ASN A 98 -1.33 21.66 -9.20
C ASN A 98 -2.11 21.61 -10.52
N LEU A 99 -2.56 20.43 -10.97
CA LEU A 99 -3.28 20.23 -12.22
C LEU A 99 -4.77 20.01 -11.98
N LYS A 100 -5.59 20.29 -13.00
CA LYS A 100 -7.04 20.12 -12.95
C LYS A 100 -7.58 19.48 -14.22
N ASP A 101 -8.75 18.86 -14.11
CA ASP A 101 -9.56 18.39 -15.22
C ASP A 101 -8.74 17.61 -16.29
N ASP A 102 -8.72 18.10 -17.52
CA ASP A 102 -8.06 17.46 -18.67
C ASP A 102 -6.53 17.40 -18.52
N GLU A 103 -5.91 18.38 -17.86
CA GLU A 103 -4.46 18.40 -17.63
C GLU A 103 -4.04 17.27 -16.69
N LEU A 104 -4.78 17.07 -15.60
CA LEU A 104 -4.54 15.98 -14.66
C LEU A 104 -4.80 14.62 -15.30
N ALA A 105 -5.87 14.49 -16.08
CA ALA A 105 -6.19 13.26 -16.79
C ALA A 105 -5.11 12.90 -17.85
N MET A 106 -4.62 13.90 -18.60
CA MET A 106 -3.54 13.71 -19.57
C MET A 106 -2.24 13.32 -18.86
N TYR A 107 -1.88 14.06 -17.81
CA TYR A 107 -0.70 13.77 -17.01
C TYR A 107 -0.73 12.32 -16.47
N GLY A 108 -1.84 11.90 -15.88
CA GLY A 108 -1.99 10.56 -15.30
C GLY A 108 -1.78 9.44 -16.32
N ARG A 109 -2.25 9.61 -17.57
CA ARG A 109 -2.01 8.65 -18.66
C ARG A 109 -0.53 8.54 -19.01
N VAL A 110 0.18 9.67 -19.08
CA VAL A 110 1.62 9.68 -19.38
C VAL A 110 2.41 9.08 -18.23
N HIS A 111 2.07 9.45 -16.98
CA HIS A 111 2.70 8.93 -15.78
C HIS A 111 2.57 7.40 -15.69
N ALA A 112 1.35 6.86 -15.88
CA ALA A 112 1.11 5.42 -15.88
C ALA A 112 1.94 4.69 -16.95
N ALA A 113 1.95 5.20 -18.20
CA ALA A 113 2.68 4.59 -19.30
C ALA A 113 4.21 4.56 -19.10
N LEU A 114 4.76 5.56 -18.41
CA LEU A 114 6.19 5.64 -18.10
C LEU A 114 6.56 4.85 -16.85
N GLY A 115 5.69 4.83 -15.84
CA GLY A 115 5.95 4.22 -14.53
C GLY A 115 6.13 2.70 -14.57
N GLU A 116 5.49 1.99 -15.50
CA GLU A 116 5.61 0.52 -15.64
C GLU A 116 7.07 0.04 -15.80
N LYS A 117 7.95 0.90 -16.32
CA LYS A 117 9.36 0.55 -16.62
C LYS A 117 10.33 0.97 -15.54
N ILE A 118 9.85 1.58 -14.46
CA ILE A 118 10.70 2.13 -13.40
C ILE A 118 10.70 1.17 -12.20
N PRO A 119 11.88 0.66 -11.78
CA PRO A 119 11.98 -0.14 -10.57
C PRO A 119 11.49 0.64 -9.35
N LYS A 120 10.64 0.01 -8.53
CA LYS A 120 10.19 0.58 -7.25
C LYS A 120 11.30 0.44 -6.19
N PRO A 121 11.40 1.36 -5.22
CA PRO A 121 12.30 1.20 -4.08
C PRO A 121 11.87 0.03 -3.19
N ASP A 122 12.84 -0.61 -2.54
CA ASP A 122 12.61 -1.57 -1.45
C ASP A 122 12.10 -0.86 -0.19
N LEU A 123 12.57 0.38 0.04
CA LEU A 123 12.23 1.19 1.21
C LEU A 123 12.10 2.66 0.83
N ILE A 124 10.99 3.27 1.26
CA ILE A 124 10.81 4.72 1.27
C ILE A 124 11.11 5.23 2.69
N VAL A 125 12.06 6.15 2.81
CA VAL A 125 12.36 6.86 4.06
C VAL A 125 11.69 8.22 4.01
N TYR A 126 10.56 8.38 4.69
CA TYR A 126 9.83 9.64 4.75
C TYR A 126 10.36 10.53 5.88
N LEU A 127 10.88 11.70 5.53
CA LEU A 127 11.33 12.69 6.49
C LEU A 127 10.17 13.64 6.84
N GLN A 128 9.87 13.72 8.13
CA GLN A 128 8.83 14.60 8.68
C GLN A 128 9.47 15.67 9.55
N ALA A 129 9.03 16.91 9.40
CA ALA A 129 9.43 18.02 10.25
C ALA A 129 8.26 19.00 10.42
N ASP A 130 8.33 19.80 11.47
CA ASP A 130 7.33 20.83 11.75
C ASP A 130 7.39 21.91 10.68
N HIS A 131 6.22 22.48 10.38
CA HIS A 131 6.07 23.48 9.33
C HIS A 131 7.04 24.66 9.49
N GLU A 132 7.24 25.14 10.72
CA GLU A 132 8.17 26.23 11.02
C GLU A 132 9.63 25.87 10.71
N VAL A 133 10.04 24.63 10.98
CA VAL A 133 11.39 24.11 10.68
C VAL A 133 11.59 24.07 9.17
N ILE A 134 10.60 23.58 8.43
CA ILE A 134 10.63 23.51 6.97
C ILE A 134 10.77 24.91 6.36
N MET A 135 9.91 25.85 6.75
CA MET A 135 9.94 27.22 6.21
C MET A 135 11.26 27.92 6.52
N ARG A 136 11.82 27.72 7.72
CA ARG A 136 13.15 28.22 8.08
C ARG A 136 14.24 27.65 7.18
N ARG A 137 14.22 26.34 6.91
CA ARG A 137 15.21 25.67 6.03
C ARG A 137 15.08 26.16 4.58
N ILE A 138 13.87 26.37 4.07
CA ILE A 138 13.64 26.93 2.73
C ILE A 138 14.24 28.34 2.64
N ALA A 139 13.98 29.20 3.64
CA ALA A 139 14.52 30.56 3.67
C ALA A 139 16.06 30.56 3.71
N LEU A 140 16.68 29.69 4.51
CA LEU A 140 18.15 29.57 4.60
C LEU A 140 18.81 29.07 3.30
N ARG A 141 18.09 28.32 2.46
CA ARG A 141 18.61 27.80 1.18
C ARG A 141 18.75 28.89 0.12
N ASP A 142 18.06 30.01 0.30
CA ASP A 142 18.12 31.22 -0.54
C ASP A 142 18.01 30.98 -2.06
N ARG A 143 17.16 30.04 -2.48
CA ARG A 143 16.86 29.87 -3.91
C ARG A 143 15.97 31.02 -4.38
N PRO A 144 16.34 31.77 -5.45
CA PRO A 144 15.60 32.96 -5.84
C PRO A 144 14.11 32.73 -6.11
N TYR A 145 13.74 31.56 -6.63
CA TYR A 145 12.36 31.17 -6.93
C TYR A 145 11.59 30.60 -5.74
N GLU A 146 12.21 30.39 -4.58
CA GLU A 146 11.54 29.91 -3.34
C GLU A 146 11.34 31.01 -2.30
N ARG A 147 11.85 32.23 -2.52
CA ARG A 147 11.79 33.32 -1.52
C ARG A 147 10.35 33.71 -1.14
N ASP A 148 9.45 33.67 -2.12
CA ASP A 148 8.04 34.00 -1.94
C ASP A 148 7.17 32.72 -1.81
N MET A 149 7.74 31.63 -1.27
CA MET A 149 7.03 30.35 -1.10
C MET A 149 5.81 30.54 -0.19
N ASP A 150 4.63 30.28 -0.76
CA ASP A 150 3.36 30.19 -0.03
C ASP A 150 3.45 29.14 1.11
N PRO A 151 3.37 29.53 2.39
CA PRO A 151 3.42 28.60 3.51
C PRO A 151 2.25 27.59 3.50
N GLU A 152 1.06 28.02 3.08
CA GLU A 152 -0.11 27.13 3.01
C GLU A 152 0.09 26.04 1.95
N TYR A 153 0.81 26.35 0.86
CA TYR A 153 1.18 25.35 -0.12
C TYR A 153 2.06 24.24 0.47
N ILE A 154 3.03 24.59 1.30
CA ILE A 154 3.86 23.60 1.98
C ILE A 154 3.05 22.74 2.94
N GLN A 155 2.04 23.32 3.62
CA GLN A 155 1.12 22.55 4.47
C GLN A 155 0.27 21.57 3.65
N ARG A 156 -0.31 22.03 2.53
CA ARG A 156 -1.06 21.16 1.61
C ARG A 156 -0.18 20.03 1.05
N LEU A 157 1.08 20.36 0.72
CA LEU A 157 2.05 19.38 0.24
C LEU A 157 2.39 18.33 1.30
N ALA A 158 2.55 18.73 2.56
CA ALA A 158 2.78 17.81 3.67
C ALA A 158 1.59 16.85 3.84
N ALA A 159 0.36 17.37 3.86
CA ALA A 159 -0.85 16.57 3.96
C ALA A 159 -1.00 15.59 2.78
N ALA A 160 -0.67 16.03 1.56
CA ALA A 160 -0.67 15.15 0.39
C ALA A 160 0.35 14.03 0.50
N TYR A 161 1.53 14.29 1.08
CA TYR A 161 2.56 13.27 1.32
C TYR A 161 2.07 12.21 2.32
N GLU A 162 1.46 12.64 3.42
CA GLU A 162 0.89 11.72 4.41
C GLU A 162 -0.23 10.86 3.80
N ALA A 163 -1.13 11.47 3.02
CA ALA A 163 -2.20 10.75 2.33
C ALA A 163 -1.64 9.75 1.30
N TRP A 164 -0.62 10.14 0.53
CA TRP A 164 0.01 9.28 -0.46
C TRP A 164 0.71 8.08 0.20
N LEU A 165 1.51 8.31 1.24
CA LEU A 165 2.25 7.25 1.93
C LEU A 165 1.32 6.25 2.63
N ASN A 166 0.18 6.69 3.16
CA ASN A 166 -0.83 5.79 3.73
C ASN A 166 -1.43 4.83 2.70
N ASN A 167 -1.36 5.17 1.41
CA ASN A 167 -1.86 4.33 0.31
C ASN A 167 -0.77 3.46 -0.32
N VAL A 168 0.52 3.62 0.05
CA VAL A 168 1.60 2.78 -0.46
C VAL A 168 1.53 1.39 0.20
N GLN A 169 1.20 0.36 -0.58
CA GLN A 169 1.05 -1.03 -0.11
C GLN A 169 2.24 -1.93 -0.48
N ASP A 170 2.94 -1.63 -1.58
CA ASP A 170 3.94 -2.52 -2.19
C ASP A 170 5.39 -2.19 -1.77
N THR A 171 5.58 -1.13 -1.00
CA THR A 171 6.89 -0.64 -0.59
C THR A 171 6.83 -0.29 0.88
N ALA A 172 7.83 -0.73 1.64
CA ALA A 172 7.90 -0.38 3.04
C ALA A 172 8.20 1.10 3.24
N VAL A 173 7.63 1.69 4.29
CA VAL A 173 7.80 3.09 4.62
C VAL A 173 8.38 3.22 6.03
N LEU A 174 9.54 3.87 6.13
CA LEU A 174 10.15 4.28 7.40
C LEU A 174 9.96 5.79 7.57
N THR A 175 9.16 6.20 8.54
CA THR A 175 8.97 7.62 8.86
C THR A 175 9.96 8.07 9.93
N ILE A 176 10.69 9.15 9.67
CA ILE A 176 11.68 9.72 10.59
C ILE A 176 11.34 11.18 10.87
N ASN A 177 11.15 11.52 12.14
CA ASN A 177 11.05 12.91 12.57
C ASN A 177 12.45 13.54 12.61
N VAL A 178 12.65 14.63 11.85
CA VAL A 178 13.95 15.31 11.70
C VAL A 178 13.98 16.71 12.33
N ASN A 179 13.06 17.01 13.25
CA ASN A 179 13.02 18.31 13.95
C ASN A 179 14.29 18.55 14.76
N ASN A 180 14.76 17.51 15.46
CA ASN A 180 15.86 17.59 16.41
C ASN A 180 17.13 16.85 15.95
N LEU A 181 17.17 16.43 14.67
CA LEU A 181 18.33 15.73 14.11
C LEU A 181 19.21 16.71 13.33
N ASP A 182 20.51 16.74 13.67
CA ASP A 182 21.53 17.50 12.95
C ASP A 182 22.62 16.57 12.43
N TYR A 183 22.34 15.91 11.30
CA TYR A 183 23.29 15.02 10.62
C TYR A 183 24.52 15.73 10.02
N LEU A 184 24.58 17.07 10.01
CA LEU A 184 25.76 17.82 9.55
C LEU A 184 26.76 18.03 10.67
N SER A 185 26.28 18.39 11.87
CA SER A 185 27.13 18.70 13.02
C SER A 185 27.29 17.52 13.99
N ASN A 186 26.36 16.56 13.97
CA ASN A 186 26.32 15.43 14.89
C ASN A 186 26.38 14.08 14.14
N PRO A 187 27.55 13.42 14.12
CA PRO A 187 27.70 12.11 13.52
C PRO A 187 26.79 11.02 14.12
N ASP A 188 26.40 11.15 15.39
CA ASP A 188 25.56 10.17 16.07
C ASP A 188 24.12 10.20 15.53
N ASP A 189 23.59 11.37 15.17
CA ASP A 189 22.28 11.49 14.53
C ASP A 189 22.27 10.82 13.15
N LEU A 190 23.35 10.98 12.39
CA LEU A 190 23.51 10.29 11.10
C LEU A 190 23.64 8.77 11.27
N ASN A 191 24.38 8.32 12.29
CA ASN A 191 24.50 6.90 12.62
C ASN A 191 23.14 6.31 13.00
N HIS A 192 22.38 7.01 13.85
CA HIS A 192 21.04 6.61 14.26
C HIS A 192 20.11 6.40 13.05
N VAL A 193 20.08 7.36 12.11
CA VAL A 193 19.26 7.23 10.90
C VAL A 193 19.72 6.05 10.03
N ALA A 194 21.04 5.87 9.87
CA ALA A 194 21.57 4.73 9.11
C ALA A 194 21.22 3.38 9.76
N ASP A 195 21.25 3.30 11.09
CA ASP A 195 20.89 2.09 11.83
C ASP A 195 19.41 1.76 11.70
N LEU A 196 18.51 2.76 11.76
CA LEU A 196 17.09 2.57 11.50
C LEU A 196 16.87 1.99 10.09
N ILE A 197 17.52 2.56 9.08
CA ILE A 197 17.43 2.07 7.69
C ILE A 197 17.94 0.63 7.58
N ARG A 198 19.08 0.29 8.21
CA ARG A 198 19.61 -1.08 8.21
C ARG A 198 18.65 -2.06 8.88
N ALA A 199 18.10 -1.69 10.04
CA ALA A 199 17.17 -2.53 10.77
C ALA A 199 15.93 -2.82 9.90
N THR A 200 15.33 -1.78 9.33
CA THR A 200 14.16 -1.90 8.46
C THR A 200 14.44 -2.72 7.19
N LEU A 201 15.59 -2.54 6.54
CA LEU A 201 15.98 -3.35 5.38
C LEU A 201 16.29 -4.82 5.74
N THR A 202 16.70 -5.09 6.98
CA THR A 202 17.00 -6.44 7.47
C THR A 202 15.72 -7.18 7.85
N GLU A 203 14.75 -6.48 8.46
CA GLU A 203 13.39 -6.98 8.65
C GLU A 203 12.70 -7.32 7.31
N GLN A 204 13.16 -6.73 6.20
CA GLN A 204 12.71 -7.00 4.83
C GLN A 204 13.58 -8.00 4.04
N ALA A 205 14.62 -8.58 4.64
CA ALA A 205 15.37 -9.64 3.98
C ALA A 205 14.49 -10.90 3.88
N PRO A 206 14.55 -11.69 2.78
CA PRO A 206 13.60 -12.75 2.55
C PRO A 206 13.87 -13.92 3.50
N SER A 207 13.09 -13.99 4.56
CA SER A 207 12.39 -15.22 4.84
C SER A 207 10.92 -14.86 4.96
N SER A 208 10.14 -15.22 3.92
CA SER A 208 8.86 -15.86 4.24
C SER A 208 9.17 -16.81 5.39
N PRO A 209 8.54 -16.68 6.57
CA PRO A 209 8.71 -17.68 7.60
C PRO A 209 8.53 -19.03 6.91
N PRO A 210 9.36 -20.06 7.19
CA PRO A 210 9.19 -21.36 6.55
C PRO A 210 7.70 -21.73 6.57
N ALA A 211 7.17 -22.40 5.55
CA ALA A 211 5.71 -22.60 5.42
C ALA A 211 5.05 -23.06 6.74
N GLU A 212 5.79 -23.83 7.55
CA GLU A 212 5.47 -24.20 8.94
C GLU A 212 5.22 -23.03 9.91
N THR A 213 6.02 -21.97 9.89
CA THR A 213 5.86 -20.76 10.71
C THR A 213 4.72 -19.86 10.21
N GLN A 214 4.51 -19.72 8.89
CA GLN A 214 3.31 -19.06 8.35
C GLN A 214 2.04 -19.83 8.74
N MET A 215 2.07 -21.16 8.66
CA MET A 215 0.95 -22.00 9.07
C MET A 215 0.73 -21.96 10.58
N THR A 216 1.80 -21.83 11.39
CA THR A 216 1.70 -21.65 12.85
C THR A 216 1.05 -20.31 13.22
N LEU A 217 1.35 -19.22 12.47
CA LEU A 217 0.69 -17.93 12.63
C LEU A 217 -0.80 -18.01 12.23
N LEU A 218 -1.14 -18.73 11.15
CA LEU A 218 -2.53 -18.97 10.75
C LEU A 218 -3.30 -19.82 11.78
N GLN A 219 -2.65 -20.78 12.44
CA GLN A 219 -3.29 -21.66 13.42
C GLN A 219 -3.77 -20.93 14.68
N ASN A 220 -3.14 -19.81 15.04
CA ASN A 220 -3.49 -18.99 16.22
C ASN A 220 -3.88 -17.55 15.87
N GLY A 221 -3.99 -17.23 14.58
CA GLY A 221 -4.10 -15.88 14.05
C GLY A 221 -5.51 -15.32 14.09
N ARG A 222 -5.60 -14.00 14.12
CA ARG A 222 -6.83 -13.23 13.91
C ARG A 222 -6.99 -12.89 12.43
N LEU A 223 -8.12 -12.27 12.07
CA LEU A 223 -8.36 -11.80 10.69
C LEU A 223 -7.20 -10.96 10.11
N PRO A 224 -6.55 -10.06 10.85
CA PRO A 224 -5.40 -9.31 10.36
C PRO A 224 -4.21 -10.21 9.95
N ASP A 225 -4.01 -11.33 10.64
CA ASP A 225 -2.96 -12.30 10.30
C ASP A 225 -3.28 -13.02 8.99
N PHE A 226 -4.56 -13.35 8.75
CA PHE A 226 -5.03 -13.94 7.50
C PHE A 226 -4.92 -12.94 6.34
N GLN A 227 -5.29 -11.68 6.57
CA GLN A 227 -5.11 -10.59 5.62
C GLN A 227 -3.62 -10.40 5.28
N SER A 228 -2.74 -10.40 6.28
CA SER A 228 -1.29 -10.31 6.08
C SER A 228 -0.75 -11.48 5.28
N PHE A 229 -1.16 -12.71 5.60
CA PHE A 229 -0.79 -13.91 4.86
C PHE A 229 -1.17 -13.80 3.38
N HIS A 230 -2.41 -13.40 3.06
CA HIS A 230 -2.84 -13.25 1.67
C HIS A 230 -2.09 -12.14 0.93
N ARG A 231 -1.76 -11.00 1.57
CA ARG A 231 -0.89 -9.98 0.96
C ARG A 231 0.48 -10.55 0.59
N GLN A 232 1.11 -11.26 1.52
CA GLN A 232 2.43 -11.86 1.29
C GLN A 232 2.39 -12.94 0.21
N LEU A 233 1.38 -13.82 0.26
CA LEU A 233 1.20 -14.87 -0.72
C LEU A 233 0.97 -14.28 -2.11
N ASP A 234 0.11 -13.27 -2.21
CA ASP A 234 -0.26 -12.66 -3.48
C ASP A 234 0.93 -11.94 -4.13
N ASN A 235 1.69 -11.18 -3.33
CA ASN A 235 2.93 -10.55 -3.77
C ASN A 235 3.98 -11.58 -4.21
N SER A 236 4.11 -12.70 -3.49
CA SER A 236 5.11 -13.74 -3.81
C SER A 236 4.80 -14.52 -5.09
N LYS A 237 3.51 -14.60 -5.45
CA LYS A 237 3.02 -15.37 -6.61
C LYS A 237 2.68 -14.50 -7.81
N GLY A 238 2.67 -13.18 -7.65
CA GLY A 238 2.33 -12.23 -8.71
C GLY A 238 0.85 -12.30 -9.10
N PHE A 239 -0.04 -12.45 -8.12
CA PHE A 239 -1.48 -12.41 -8.38
C PHE A 239 -1.94 -11.00 -8.75
N ASP A 240 -2.97 -10.90 -9.59
CA ASP A 240 -3.51 -9.64 -10.09
C ASP A 240 -4.30 -8.90 -8.97
N PRO A 241 -3.95 -7.65 -8.63
CA PRO A 241 -4.65 -6.87 -7.62
C PRO A 241 -5.98 -6.25 -8.10
N ASP A 242 -6.38 -6.46 -9.36
CA ASP A 242 -7.62 -5.90 -9.90
C ASP A 242 -8.85 -6.35 -9.08
N LEU A 243 -9.58 -5.35 -8.56
CA LEU A 243 -10.73 -5.58 -7.68
C LEU A 243 -11.88 -6.27 -8.41
N PHE A 244 -12.09 -5.97 -9.68
CA PHE A 244 -13.19 -6.54 -10.45
C PHE A 244 -12.94 -8.01 -10.78
N PHE A 245 -11.71 -8.34 -11.17
CA PHE A 245 -11.27 -9.72 -11.40
C PHE A 245 -11.39 -10.57 -10.13
N ASN A 246 -10.88 -10.10 -8.99
CA ASN A 246 -11.01 -10.81 -7.72
C ASN A 246 -12.48 -10.93 -7.25
N TYR A 247 -13.34 -9.97 -7.62
CA TYR A 247 -14.77 -10.07 -7.38
C TYR A 247 -15.42 -11.17 -8.23
N ILE A 248 -15.03 -11.32 -9.50
CA ILE A 248 -15.50 -12.44 -10.34
C ILE A 248 -15.11 -13.78 -9.70
N LEU A 249 -13.87 -13.92 -9.25
CA LEU A 249 -13.41 -15.14 -8.57
C LEU A 249 -14.20 -15.39 -7.28
N LEU A 250 -14.48 -14.36 -6.48
CA LEU A 250 -15.37 -14.49 -5.33
C LEU A 250 -16.76 -15.02 -5.74
N THR A 251 -17.33 -14.52 -6.85
CA THR A 251 -18.66 -14.99 -7.31
C THR A 251 -18.65 -16.44 -7.78
N GLU A 252 -17.53 -16.93 -8.31
CA GLU A 252 -17.33 -18.34 -8.64
C GLU A 252 -17.41 -19.21 -7.38
N GLU A 253 -16.68 -18.82 -6.31
CA GLU A 253 -16.71 -19.55 -5.04
C GLU A 253 -18.10 -19.53 -4.36
N VAL A 254 -18.84 -18.43 -4.47
CA VAL A 254 -20.25 -18.39 -4.04
C VAL A 254 -21.09 -19.44 -4.78
N GLY A 255 -20.83 -19.63 -6.08
CA GLY A 255 -21.47 -20.63 -6.90
C GLY A 255 -21.15 -22.06 -6.46
N GLU A 256 -19.89 -22.33 -6.12
CA GLU A 256 -19.45 -23.65 -5.62
C GLU A 256 -20.07 -23.99 -4.26
N VAL A 257 -20.12 -23.02 -3.33
CA VAL A 257 -20.85 -23.17 -2.07
C VAL A 257 -22.33 -23.50 -2.33
N ALA A 258 -22.98 -22.78 -3.24
CA ALA A 258 -24.38 -23.03 -3.58
C ALA A 258 -24.59 -24.44 -4.19
N SER A 259 -23.70 -24.85 -5.09
CA SER A 259 -23.69 -26.19 -5.69
C SER A 259 -23.65 -27.28 -4.62
N GLU A 260 -22.78 -27.13 -3.63
CA GLU A 260 -22.65 -28.12 -2.55
C GLU A 260 -23.88 -28.15 -1.62
N LEU A 261 -24.47 -26.99 -1.31
CA LEU A 261 -25.71 -26.91 -0.55
C LEU A 261 -26.89 -27.57 -1.27
N ILE A 262 -26.96 -27.43 -2.61
CA ILE A 262 -27.98 -28.10 -3.42
C ILE A 262 -27.84 -29.62 -3.33
N LYS A 263 -26.60 -30.14 -3.38
CA LYS A 263 -26.34 -31.58 -3.23
C LYS A 263 -26.76 -32.09 -1.85
N ILE A 264 -26.42 -31.35 -0.78
CA ILE A 264 -26.83 -31.69 0.60
C ILE A 264 -28.35 -31.76 0.69
N TRP A 265 -29.05 -30.77 0.17
CA TRP A 265 -30.50 -30.73 0.21
C TRP A 265 -31.14 -31.88 -0.59
N GLY A 266 -30.65 -32.15 -1.81
CA GLY A 266 -31.16 -33.23 -2.64
C GLY A 266 -30.96 -34.61 -2.03
N GLU A 267 -29.78 -34.87 -1.47
CA GLU A 267 -29.47 -36.15 -0.84
C GLU A 267 -30.25 -36.35 0.48
N ALA A 268 -30.44 -35.28 1.27
CA ALA A 268 -31.31 -35.33 2.44
C ALA A 268 -32.74 -35.71 2.05
N LYS A 269 -33.30 -35.12 0.99
CA LYS A 269 -34.64 -35.47 0.50
C LYS A 269 -34.75 -36.92 0.02
N GLN A 270 -33.70 -37.44 -0.60
CA GLN A 270 -33.65 -38.85 -1.00
C GLN A 270 -33.63 -39.78 0.22
N LEU A 271 -32.84 -39.46 1.24
CA LEU A 271 -32.76 -40.23 2.48
C LEU A 271 -34.07 -40.20 3.28
N GLU A 272 -34.76 -39.05 3.32
CA GLU A 272 -36.12 -38.93 3.86
C GLU A 272 -37.09 -39.87 3.13
N GLY A 273 -37.06 -39.87 1.80
CA GLY A 273 -37.87 -40.77 0.96
C GLY A 273 -37.60 -42.26 1.20
N ASN A 274 -36.40 -42.59 1.70
CA ASN A 274 -35.99 -43.94 2.07
C ASN A 274 -36.29 -44.29 3.55
N GLY A 275 -37.11 -43.49 4.23
CA GLY A 275 -37.62 -43.79 5.57
C GLY A 275 -36.75 -43.28 6.73
N ARG A 276 -35.78 -42.40 6.48
CA ARG A 276 -35.07 -41.65 7.55
C ARG A 276 -35.90 -40.47 8.02
N THR A 277 -35.71 -40.05 9.28
CA THR A 277 -36.28 -38.78 9.74
C THR A 277 -35.58 -37.60 9.05
N ALA A 278 -36.27 -36.47 8.91
CA ALA A 278 -35.70 -35.28 8.26
C ALA A 278 -34.39 -34.81 8.90
N THR A 279 -34.31 -34.87 10.23
CA THR A 279 -33.12 -34.48 10.99
C THR A 279 -31.95 -35.44 10.72
N GLU A 280 -32.17 -36.75 10.77
CA GLU A 280 -31.12 -37.75 10.48
C GLU A 280 -30.67 -37.69 9.03
N ALA A 281 -31.61 -37.54 8.09
CA ALA A 281 -31.32 -37.44 6.67
C ALA A 281 -30.47 -36.21 6.35
N HIS A 282 -30.83 -35.04 6.90
CA HIS A 282 -30.04 -33.82 6.75
C HIS A 282 -28.65 -33.96 7.36
N GLN A 283 -28.54 -34.54 8.56
CA GLN A 283 -27.26 -34.71 9.23
C GLN A 283 -26.34 -35.64 8.43
N LEU A 284 -26.84 -36.77 7.92
CA LEU A 284 -26.06 -37.70 7.10
C LEU A 284 -25.58 -37.09 5.79
N ALA A 285 -26.46 -36.36 5.09
CA ALA A 285 -26.10 -35.65 3.87
C ALA A 285 -25.05 -34.55 4.16
N LEU A 286 -25.24 -33.79 5.24
CA LEU A 286 -24.29 -32.77 5.66
C LEU A 286 -22.94 -33.40 6.02
N ASP A 287 -22.90 -34.48 6.80
CA ASP A 287 -21.66 -35.17 7.18
C ASP A 287 -20.86 -35.61 5.95
N LYS A 288 -21.54 -36.11 4.92
CA LYS A 288 -20.94 -36.56 3.67
C LYS A 288 -20.31 -35.42 2.86
N HIS A 289 -21.01 -34.30 2.72
CA HIS A 289 -20.60 -33.16 1.88
C HIS A 289 -19.78 -32.10 2.64
N ARG A 290 -19.74 -32.18 3.98
CA ARG A 290 -19.01 -31.24 4.85
C ARG A 290 -17.56 -30.99 4.44
N PRO A 291 -16.75 -32.00 4.03
CA PRO A 291 -15.36 -31.74 3.64
C PRO A 291 -15.24 -30.80 2.45
N ARG A 292 -16.10 -30.97 1.43
CA ARG A 292 -16.10 -30.12 0.24
C ARG A 292 -16.65 -28.75 0.57
N LEU A 293 -17.79 -28.67 1.26
CA LEU A 293 -18.38 -27.41 1.70
C LEU A 293 -17.39 -26.58 2.55
N ARG A 294 -16.61 -27.23 3.40
CA ARG A 294 -15.55 -26.56 4.18
C ARG A 294 -14.47 -25.95 3.29
N SER A 295 -14.08 -26.63 2.21
CA SER A 295 -13.11 -26.10 1.24
C SER A 295 -13.66 -24.85 0.57
N GLU A 296 -14.86 -24.93 -0.03
CA GLU A 296 -15.43 -23.79 -0.77
C GLU A 296 -15.68 -22.57 0.15
N LEU A 297 -16.08 -22.81 1.41
CA LEU A 297 -16.21 -21.73 2.39
C LEU A 297 -14.85 -21.09 2.76
N ALA A 298 -13.76 -21.85 2.73
CA ALA A 298 -12.43 -21.33 2.95
C ALA A 298 -11.94 -20.51 1.74
N ASP A 299 -12.22 -20.96 0.52
CA ASP A 299 -11.90 -20.25 -0.72
C ASP A 299 -12.71 -18.94 -0.82
N LEU A 300 -14.00 -18.99 -0.47
CA LEU A 300 -14.84 -17.80 -0.33
C LEU A 300 -14.25 -16.78 0.67
N LEU A 301 -13.78 -17.26 1.82
CA LEU A 301 -13.11 -16.41 2.81
C LEU A 301 -11.81 -15.82 2.25
N ALA A 302 -11.01 -16.62 1.54
CA ALA A 302 -9.75 -16.17 0.93
C ALA A 302 -9.99 -15.00 -0.03
N TYR A 303 -10.95 -15.11 -0.96
CA TYR A 303 -11.25 -14.02 -1.88
C TYR A 303 -11.88 -12.80 -1.19
N THR A 304 -12.65 -13.01 -0.11
CA THR A 304 -13.14 -11.90 0.72
C THR A 304 -11.97 -11.13 1.36
N LEU A 305 -10.98 -11.85 1.90
CA LEU A 305 -9.77 -11.25 2.49
C LEU A 305 -8.93 -10.53 1.43
N LYS A 306 -8.79 -11.12 0.24
CA LYS A 306 -8.11 -10.49 -0.91
C LYS A 306 -8.76 -9.19 -1.33
N LEU A 307 -10.09 -9.18 -1.54
CA LEU A 307 -10.82 -7.96 -1.86
C LEU A 307 -10.67 -6.89 -0.77
N ALA A 308 -10.76 -7.28 0.50
CA ALA A 308 -10.52 -6.35 1.60
C ALA A 308 -9.10 -5.77 1.55
N ASN A 309 -8.09 -6.60 1.29
CA ASN A 309 -6.69 -6.15 1.15
C ASN A 309 -6.52 -5.16 -0.01
N TYR A 310 -7.00 -5.51 -1.21
CA TYR A 310 -6.87 -4.66 -2.39
C TYR A 310 -7.69 -3.36 -2.29
N ALA A 311 -8.75 -3.36 -1.49
CA ALA A 311 -9.55 -2.17 -1.19
C ALA A 311 -9.01 -1.34 0.00
N GLY A 312 -7.90 -1.76 0.64
CA GLY A 312 -7.35 -1.06 1.81
C GLY A 312 -8.21 -1.15 3.08
N ILE A 313 -8.99 -2.22 3.22
CA ILE A 313 -9.94 -2.42 4.31
C ILE A 313 -9.33 -3.35 5.38
N ASP A 314 -9.22 -2.86 6.61
CA ASP A 314 -9.07 -3.72 7.80
C ASP A 314 -10.41 -4.42 8.08
N LEU A 315 -10.49 -5.70 7.69
CA LEU A 315 -11.74 -6.44 7.69
C LEU A 315 -12.20 -6.76 9.11
N GLU A 316 -11.26 -6.98 10.03
CA GLU A 316 -11.59 -7.24 11.44
C GLU A 316 -12.19 -6.01 12.09
N LYS A 317 -11.52 -4.86 11.93
CA LYS A 317 -12.02 -3.59 12.45
C LYS A 317 -13.39 -3.25 11.87
N ALA A 318 -13.55 -3.37 10.55
CA ALA A 318 -14.83 -3.13 9.86
C ALA A 318 -15.94 -4.05 10.39
N TYR A 319 -15.63 -5.34 10.61
CA TYR A 319 -16.57 -6.29 11.19
C TYR A 319 -16.97 -5.91 12.63
N LEU A 320 -16.00 -5.57 13.48
CA LEU A 320 -16.26 -5.20 14.88
C LEU A 320 -17.12 -3.94 14.99
N GLU A 321 -16.80 -2.90 14.21
CA GLU A 321 -17.61 -1.67 14.13
C GLU A 321 -19.05 -1.96 13.68
N LYS A 322 -19.19 -2.82 12.66
CA LYS A 322 -20.50 -3.25 12.17
C LYS A 322 -21.28 -4.04 13.22
N MET A 323 -20.64 -4.97 13.92
CA MET A 323 -21.30 -5.80 14.94
C MET A 323 -21.72 -4.97 16.15
N GLN A 324 -20.90 -4.01 16.60
CA GLN A 324 -21.29 -3.06 17.64
C GLN A 324 -22.56 -2.27 17.25
N THR A 325 -22.69 -1.93 15.98
CA THR A 325 -23.90 -1.29 15.44
C THR A 325 -25.08 -2.27 15.43
N ASN A 326 -24.87 -3.53 15.02
CA ASN A 326 -25.93 -4.53 14.91
C ASN A 326 -26.47 -5.00 16.26
N ILE A 327 -25.64 -5.07 17.31
CA ILE A 327 -26.06 -5.43 18.68
C ILE A 327 -27.10 -4.44 19.21
N LYS A 328 -27.06 -3.18 18.75
CA LYS A 328 -28.01 -2.13 19.15
C LYS A 328 -29.31 -2.14 18.33
N ARG A 329 -29.45 -3.02 17.34
CA ARG A 329 -30.63 -3.09 16.45
C ARG A 329 -31.66 -4.09 16.97
N SER A 330 -32.93 -3.70 16.96
CA SER A 330 -34.07 -4.61 17.11
C SER A 330 -34.42 -5.24 15.76
N TRP A 331 -34.49 -6.57 15.70
CA TRP A 331 -34.82 -7.31 14.47
C TRP A 331 -36.30 -7.77 14.48
N PRO A 332 -37.01 -7.71 13.33
CA PRO A 332 -38.37 -8.26 13.21
C PRO A 332 -38.40 -9.78 13.43
N GLN A 333 -39.46 -10.29 14.06
CA GLN A 333 -39.62 -11.72 14.42
C GLN A 333 -39.53 -12.67 13.22
N GLU A 334 -39.86 -12.23 12.01
CA GLU A 334 -39.78 -13.03 10.78
C GLU A 334 -38.37 -13.53 10.44
N ARG A 335 -37.32 -12.94 11.03
CA ARG A 335 -35.92 -13.33 10.83
C ARG A 335 -35.34 -14.21 11.96
N THR A 336 -36.14 -14.57 12.96
CA THR A 336 -35.68 -15.32 14.14
C THR A 336 -36.51 -16.60 14.35
N LEU A 337 -35.98 -17.74 13.86
CA LEU A 337 -36.46 -19.13 13.92
C LEU A 337 -37.92 -19.42 13.44
N PRO A 338 -38.15 -20.55 12.73
CA PRO A 338 -39.50 -20.98 12.42
C PRO A 338 -40.19 -21.46 13.69
N THR A 339 -41.43 -21.00 13.91
CA THR A 339 -42.32 -21.51 14.95
C THR A 339 -42.45 -23.03 14.81
N GLN A 340 -41.91 -23.77 15.79
CA GLN A 340 -42.33 -25.16 15.99
C GLN A 340 -43.84 -25.18 16.23
N GLY A 341 -44.52 -26.11 15.58
CA GLY A 341 -45.96 -26.09 15.37
C GLY A 341 -46.78 -25.85 16.63
N ALA A 342 -47.74 -24.93 16.53
CA ALA A 342 -48.94 -24.98 17.34
C ALA A 342 -49.88 -25.99 16.67
N GLY A 343 -49.78 -27.24 17.10
CA GLY A 343 -50.91 -28.16 16.98
C GLY A 343 -52.02 -27.68 17.89
N ASN A 344 -53.19 -27.47 17.29
CA ASN A 344 -54.50 -27.88 17.80
C ASN A 344 -55.47 -27.98 16.62
#